data_AF-A0A078B4G0-F1
#
_entry.id   AF-A0A078B4G0-F1
#
_cell.length_a   1.000
_cell.length_b   1.000
_cell.length_c   1.000
_cell.angle_alpha   90.00
_cell.angle_beta   90.00
_cell.angle_gamma   90.00
#
_symmetry.space_group_name_H-M   'P 1'
#
loop_
_entity.id
_entity.type
_entity.pdbx_description
1 polymer ?
#
loop_
_entity_poly.entity_id
_entity_poly.type
_entity_poly.pdbx_seq_one_letter_code
_entity_poly.pdbx_strand_id
1 'polypeptide(L)'
;MYKLVLLLCLLGAISSVHVEVSNAHIIQRLTRDSGHLNVVLNRYFNKDKESLNLDYSTLVISDPPNSNYKAIMFTIMGTHNKQIDQYIGEKQSFILKVLTEQVPAPEYEIHKNVLQHTVKVEGLKNLNSKEDVETSLKRFANAFSDWTNNNMWGSSEQFYALHFLSYVFTKIAGRFYTNGFSCFLDFSAKDLHFSKEDSDPIQDYYADLPFELPKYFAITVSEKFFQEFLQEFYNRKKRLNLLEYLELFPEFDQYTERMTVQEASDYLPYLLERFNEEQRLSIEFNPKDPIQEGVEYAEKNIKVKFLKDSVDLLIPLIFDIVVGKDLFTWEQVGKGYMGLGGVTQIKQFDDGSLNFNINSFLRIQNISLKDTLTMKNIDEETGAIFALGNLYFKQNFLPPQTYHADVKTLLDLKWGSFNIVENLEKKIKMRFVEGYFEMKVDELETHKFPTDLGLVNKFGGVSEGFNFDSRKRKTAWENKQIFLEKEAKLKLEQQKGSNANNFRQEQQ
;
A
#
# COMPACT_ATOMS: atom_id res chain seq x y z
N MET A 1 12.08 10.87 -15.25
CA MET A 1 12.85 10.54 -14.03
C MET A 1 12.15 10.98 -12.73
N TYR A 2 11.75 12.25 -12.53
CA TYR A 2 11.00 12.67 -11.32
C TYR A 2 9.69 11.89 -11.12
N LYS A 3 8.94 11.62 -12.21
CA LYS A 3 7.75 10.76 -12.19
C LYS A 3 8.04 9.32 -11.76
N LEU A 4 9.23 8.78 -12.08
CA LEU A 4 9.64 7.40 -11.74
C LEU A 4 10.06 7.31 -10.27
N VAL A 5 10.77 8.30 -9.75
CA VAL A 5 11.10 8.42 -8.32
C VAL A 5 9.83 8.66 -7.50
N LEU A 6 8.92 9.53 -7.96
CA LEU A 6 7.60 9.72 -7.37
C LEU A 6 6.76 8.45 -7.43
N LEU A 7 6.80 7.69 -8.52
CA LEU A 7 6.11 6.40 -8.65
C LEU A 7 6.70 5.34 -7.71
N LEU A 8 8.02 5.24 -7.59
CA LEU A 8 8.69 4.33 -6.64
C LEU A 8 8.44 4.76 -5.18
N CYS A 9 8.38 6.07 -4.92
CA CYS A 9 7.99 6.61 -3.62
C CYS A 9 6.50 6.38 -3.33
N LEU A 10 5.61 6.46 -4.33
CA LEU A 10 4.17 6.17 -4.21
C LEU A 10 3.90 4.68 -4.03
N LEU A 11 4.61 3.82 -4.77
CA LEU A 11 4.55 2.36 -4.63
C LEU A 11 5.14 1.89 -3.29
N GLY A 12 6.18 2.57 -2.78
CA GLY A 12 6.69 2.36 -1.43
C GLY A 12 5.73 2.88 -0.35
N ALA A 13 5.19 4.09 -0.53
CA ALA A 13 4.34 4.80 0.43
C ALA A 13 2.94 4.17 0.66
N ILE A 14 2.62 2.99 0.13
CA ILE A 14 1.38 2.27 0.46
C ILE A 14 1.63 1.15 1.49
N SER A 15 2.89 0.82 1.80
CA SER A 15 3.26 -0.47 2.40
C SER A 15 4.09 -0.43 3.69
N SER A 16 4.58 0.74 4.11
CA SER A 16 4.91 1.01 5.52
C SER A 16 4.42 2.41 5.82
N VAL A 17 3.13 2.49 6.05
CA VAL A 17 2.45 3.71 6.41
C VAL A 17 1.98 3.58 7.84
N HIS A 18 2.16 4.62 8.61
CA HIS A 18 1.33 4.82 9.76
C HIS A 18 0.14 5.65 9.32
N VAL A 19 -1.03 5.01 9.20
CA VAL A 19 -2.29 5.72 8.93
C VAL A 19 -2.93 6.02 10.27
N GLU A 20 -3.13 7.30 10.54
CA GLU A 20 -3.87 7.80 11.69
C GLU A 20 -5.23 8.34 11.20
N VAL A 21 -6.29 7.94 11.89
CA VAL A 21 -7.64 8.49 11.70
C VAL A 21 -8.21 8.89 13.05
N SER A 22 -8.52 10.17 13.25
CA SER A 22 -9.12 10.64 14.49
C SER A 22 -10.51 10.01 14.74
N ASN A 23 -10.83 9.79 16.01
CA ASN A 23 -12.16 9.33 16.42
C ASN A 23 -13.25 10.34 16.03
N ALA A 24 -12.94 11.65 16.09
CA ALA A 24 -13.85 12.70 15.66
C ALA A 24 -14.25 12.56 14.18
N HIS A 25 -13.27 12.26 13.31
CA HIS A 25 -13.55 11.98 11.89
C HIS A 25 -14.49 10.78 11.73
N ILE A 26 -14.18 9.68 12.40
CA ILE A 26 -14.96 8.43 12.33
C ILE A 26 -16.42 8.69 12.76
N ILE A 27 -16.61 9.36 13.90
CA ILE A 27 -17.94 9.69 14.44
C ILE A 27 -18.71 10.61 13.49
N GLN A 28 -18.07 11.65 12.94
CA GLN A 28 -18.71 12.57 12.00
C GLN A 28 -19.23 11.83 10.76
N ARG A 29 -18.42 10.90 10.22
CA ARG A 29 -18.78 10.11 9.03
C ARG A 29 -19.91 9.12 9.32
N LEU A 30 -19.79 8.34 10.38
CA LEU A 30 -20.84 7.38 10.75
C LEU A 30 -22.16 8.06 11.10
N THR A 31 -22.12 9.24 11.73
CA THR A 31 -23.33 10.01 12.05
C THR A 31 -24.02 10.52 10.78
N ARG A 32 -23.25 10.99 9.79
CA ARG A 32 -23.79 11.47 8.50
C ARG A 32 -24.49 10.36 7.72
N ASP A 33 -23.90 9.18 7.66
CA ASP A 33 -24.45 8.05 6.91
C ASP A 33 -25.41 7.18 7.74
N SER A 34 -25.65 7.52 9.02
CA SER A 34 -26.43 6.75 9.99
C SER A 34 -27.80 6.26 9.48
N GLY A 35 -28.49 7.05 8.67
CA GLY A 35 -29.76 6.64 8.06
C GLY A 35 -29.61 5.41 7.16
N HIS A 36 -28.59 5.38 6.30
CA HIS A 36 -28.26 4.22 5.47
C HIS A 36 -27.80 3.03 6.32
N LEU A 37 -26.91 3.28 7.29
CA LEU A 37 -26.37 2.22 8.16
C LEU A 37 -27.49 1.51 8.94
N ASN A 38 -28.45 2.27 9.49
CA ASN A 38 -29.59 1.71 10.19
C ASN A 38 -30.55 0.95 9.26
N VAL A 39 -30.70 1.36 8.00
CA VAL A 39 -31.46 0.57 7.01
C VAL A 39 -30.79 -0.78 6.78
N VAL A 40 -29.47 -0.81 6.61
CA VAL A 40 -28.71 -2.06 6.43
C VAL A 40 -28.81 -2.95 7.68
N LEU A 41 -28.68 -2.37 8.88
CA LEU A 41 -28.88 -3.09 10.15
C LEU A 41 -30.24 -3.79 10.20
N ASN A 42 -31.32 -3.07 9.87
CA ASN A 42 -32.67 -3.62 9.94
C ASN A 42 -32.93 -4.70 8.88
N ARG A 43 -32.20 -4.72 7.75
CA ARG A 43 -32.24 -5.85 6.79
C ARG A 43 -31.70 -7.14 7.41
N TYR A 44 -30.69 -7.07 8.29
CA TYR A 44 -30.16 -8.25 8.99
C TYR A 44 -30.96 -8.63 10.23
N PHE A 45 -31.71 -7.69 10.81
CA PHE A 45 -32.63 -7.97 11.90
C PHE A 45 -33.91 -8.65 11.40
N ASN A 46 -34.51 -8.12 10.33
CA ASN A 46 -35.65 -8.70 9.60
C ASN A 46 -36.73 -9.30 10.52
N LYS A 47 -37.26 -8.49 11.44
CA LYS A 47 -38.37 -8.83 12.32
C LYS A 47 -39.55 -7.92 12.02
N ASP A 48 -40.70 -8.51 11.71
CA ASP A 48 -41.93 -7.75 11.51
C ASP A 48 -42.26 -6.93 12.77
N LYS A 49 -42.60 -5.66 12.57
CA LYS A 49 -42.97 -4.70 13.64
C LYS A 49 -41.88 -4.39 14.66
N GLU A 50 -40.64 -4.77 14.41
CA GLU A 50 -39.52 -4.44 15.27
C GLU A 50 -38.41 -3.75 14.48
N SER A 51 -37.67 -2.86 15.13
CA SER A 51 -36.52 -2.19 14.52
C SER A 51 -35.40 -1.96 15.52
N LEU A 52 -34.18 -1.94 15.00
CA LEU A 52 -32.98 -1.54 15.72
C LEU A 52 -32.47 -0.20 15.19
N ASN A 53 -31.96 0.62 16.09
CA ASN A 53 -31.31 1.87 15.76
C ASN A 53 -30.03 2.01 16.58
N LEU A 54 -28.92 2.38 15.94
CA LEU A 54 -27.65 2.69 16.59
C LEU A 54 -27.40 4.20 16.54
N ASP A 55 -27.02 4.76 17.68
CA ASP A 55 -26.63 6.17 17.80
C ASP A 55 -25.11 6.31 17.68
N TYR A 56 -24.64 6.53 16.46
CA TYR A 56 -23.21 6.66 16.15
C TYR A 56 -22.56 7.89 16.81
N SER A 57 -23.33 8.87 17.30
CA SER A 57 -22.78 9.99 18.06
C SER A 57 -22.26 9.59 19.44
N THR A 58 -22.72 8.43 19.95
CA THR A 58 -22.31 7.85 21.24
C THR A 58 -21.13 6.88 21.13
N LEU A 59 -20.53 6.75 19.94
CA LEU A 59 -19.44 5.81 19.71
C LEU A 59 -18.22 6.15 20.57
N VAL A 60 -17.79 5.17 21.37
CA VAL A 60 -16.54 5.16 22.11
C VAL A 60 -15.61 4.11 21.50
N ILE A 61 -14.39 4.51 21.19
CA ILE A 61 -13.34 3.66 20.61
C ILE A 61 -12.25 3.49 21.66
N SER A 62 -11.89 2.24 21.97
CA SER A 62 -10.96 1.92 23.06
C SER A 62 -10.07 0.73 22.73
N ASP A 63 -8.87 0.70 23.30
CA ASP A 63 -7.93 -0.41 23.16
C ASP A 63 -8.34 -1.54 24.13
N PRO A 64 -8.67 -2.74 23.64
CA PRO A 64 -8.99 -3.85 24.51
C PRO A 64 -7.72 -4.37 25.22
N PRO A 65 -7.84 -4.87 26.46
CA PRO A 65 -6.70 -5.39 27.20
C PRO A 65 -6.09 -6.59 26.48
N ASN A 66 -4.75 -6.65 26.44
CA ASN A 66 -3.97 -7.71 25.78
C ASN A 66 -4.20 -7.81 24.26
N SER A 67 -4.58 -6.71 23.59
CA SER A 67 -4.82 -6.67 22.14
C SER A 67 -3.58 -6.96 21.30
N ASN A 68 -2.36 -6.79 21.86
CA ASN A 68 -1.10 -6.87 21.14
C ASN A 68 -1.09 -6.04 19.84
N TYR A 69 -1.77 -4.88 19.86
CA TYR A 69 -1.94 -4.00 18.70
C TYR A 69 -2.67 -4.65 17.52
N LYS A 70 -3.61 -5.56 17.79
CA LYS A 70 -4.39 -6.29 16.78
C LYS A 70 -5.89 -6.17 16.94
N ALA A 71 -6.38 -5.36 17.89
CA ALA A 71 -7.81 -5.26 18.14
C ALA A 71 -8.22 -3.86 18.58
N ILE A 72 -9.48 -3.54 18.31
CA ILE A 72 -10.14 -2.31 18.76
C ILE A 72 -11.54 -2.68 19.28
N MET A 73 -11.93 -2.07 20.40
CA MET A 73 -13.28 -2.20 20.97
C MET A 73 -14.09 -0.95 20.65
N PHE A 74 -15.23 -1.14 19.99
CA PHE A 74 -16.22 -0.11 19.69
C PHE A 74 -17.43 -0.28 20.61
N THR A 75 -17.79 0.76 21.36
CA THR A 75 -18.97 0.79 22.23
C THR A 75 -19.97 1.83 21.73
N ILE A 76 -21.22 1.44 21.47
CA ILE A 76 -22.25 2.30 20.87
C ILE A 76 -23.56 2.12 21.64
N MET A 77 -24.31 3.19 21.87
CA MET A 77 -25.68 3.11 22.38
C MET A 77 -26.66 2.75 21.26
N GLY A 78 -27.55 1.80 21.55
CA GLY A 78 -28.58 1.36 20.62
C GLY A 78 -29.97 1.40 21.25
N THR A 79 -30.97 1.29 20.40
CA THR A 79 -32.37 1.18 20.77
C THR A 79 -33.03 0.05 19.99
N HIS A 80 -33.74 -0.81 20.69
CA HIS A 80 -34.69 -1.78 20.14
C HIS A 80 -36.11 -1.25 20.31
N ASN A 81 -36.81 -1.06 19.19
CA ASN A 81 -38.20 -0.64 19.17
C ASN A 81 -39.06 -1.84 18.76
N LYS A 82 -40.09 -2.14 19.54
CA LYS A 82 -41.06 -3.19 19.26
C LYS A 82 -42.45 -2.60 19.25
N GLN A 83 -43.14 -2.70 18.12
CA GLN A 83 -44.54 -2.30 18.02
C GLN A 83 -45.43 -3.47 18.44
N ILE A 84 -46.17 -3.27 19.53
CA ILE A 84 -47.05 -4.29 20.12
C ILE A 84 -48.46 -4.17 19.48
N ASP A 85 -48.94 -2.94 19.30
CA ASP A 85 -50.18 -2.62 18.56
C ASP A 85 -50.06 -1.24 17.88
N GLN A 86 -51.03 -0.83 17.07
CA GLN A 86 -51.05 0.46 16.35
C GLN A 86 -50.88 1.69 17.26
N TYR A 87 -51.14 1.57 18.57
CA TYR A 87 -51.00 2.66 19.56
C TYR A 87 -49.96 2.39 20.66
N ILE A 88 -49.35 1.20 20.71
CA ILE A 88 -48.46 0.79 21.81
C ILE A 88 -47.13 0.29 21.25
N GLY A 89 -46.04 0.98 21.60
CA GLY A 89 -44.67 0.58 21.30
C GLY A 89 -43.85 0.43 22.58
N GLU A 90 -43.01 -0.59 22.63
CA GLU A 90 -41.98 -0.75 23.65
C GLU A 90 -40.64 -0.30 23.07
N LYS A 91 -39.92 0.54 23.83
CA LYS A 91 -38.59 1.04 23.47
C LYS A 91 -37.61 0.65 24.55
N GLN A 92 -36.63 -0.17 24.21
CA GLN A 92 -35.57 -0.60 25.13
C GLN A 92 -34.21 -0.10 24.61
N SER A 93 -33.49 0.62 25.45
CA SER A 93 -32.11 1.02 25.16
C SER A 93 -31.14 -0.08 25.53
N PHE A 94 -30.06 -0.21 24.76
CA PHE A 94 -28.99 -1.18 25.01
C PHE A 94 -27.62 -0.56 24.73
N ILE A 95 -26.58 -1.19 25.26
CA ILE A 95 -25.19 -0.89 24.95
C ILE A 95 -24.66 -2.03 24.09
N LEU A 96 -24.17 -1.67 22.90
CA LEU A 96 -23.47 -2.56 21.99
C LEU A 96 -21.98 -2.45 22.23
N LYS A 97 -21.30 -3.58 22.40
CA LYS A 97 -19.84 -3.69 22.38
C LYS A 97 -19.44 -4.59 21.22
N VAL A 98 -18.59 -4.09 20.33
CA VAL A 98 -18.03 -4.82 19.19
C VAL A 98 -16.52 -4.85 19.35
N LEU A 99 -15.98 -6.02 19.69
CA LEU A 99 -14.56 -6.30 19.60
C LEU A 99 -14.25 -6.70 18.17
N THR A 100 -13.40 -5.91 17.51
CA THR A 100 -12.91 -6.19 16.16
C THR A 100 -11.45 -6.56 16.25
N GLU A 101 -11.11 -7.78 15.83
CA GLU A 101 -9.76 -8.35 15.91
C GLU A 101 -9.24 -8.62 14.50
N GLN A 102 -7.97 -8.32 14.28
CA GLN A 102 -7.27 -8.68 13.07
C GLN A 102 -6.64 -10.07 13.26
N VAL A 103 -7.12 -11.05 12.50
CA VAL A 103 -6.64 -12.44 12.54
C VAL A 103 -6.00 -12.84 11.21
N PRO A 104 -5.02 -13.76 11.20
CA PRO A 104 -4.42 -14.25 9.96
C PRO A 104 -5.48 -14.77 8.98
N ALA A 105 -5.37 -14.37 7.72
CA ALA A 105 -6.28 -14.85 6.69
C ALA A 105 -6.03 -16.34 6.36
N PRO A 106 -7.05 -17.08 5.90
CA PRO A 106 -6.87 -18.42 5.36
C PRO A 106 -5.89 -18.43 4.17
N GLU A 107 -5.21 -19.57 3.93
CA GLU A 107 -4.16 -19.71 2.90
C GLU A 107 -4.54 -19.30 1.46
N TYR A 108 -5.84 -19.31 1.15
CA TYR A 108 -6.33 -18.97 -0.19
C TYR A 108 -6.62 -17.48 -0.40
N GLU A 109 -6.64 -16.70 0.67
CA GLU A 109 -6.87 -15.26 0.58
C GLU A 109 -5.63 -14.53 0.05
N ILE A 110 -5.87 -13.41 -0.64
CA ILE A 110 -4.80 -12.56 -1.18
C ILE A 110 -4.19 -11.70 -0.07
N HIS A 111 -4.99 -11.44 0.96
CA HIS A 111 -4.63 -10.53 2.04
C HIS A 111 -4.00 -11.26 3.21
N LYS A 112 -3.15 -10.54 3.96
CA LYS A 112 -2.47 -11.07 5.14
C LYS A 112 -3.44 -11.39 6.28
N ASN A 113 -4.44 -10.54 6.48
CA ASN A 113 -5.37 -10.64 7.60
C ASN A 113 -6.83 -10.51 7.16
N VAL A 114 -7.72 -10.99 8.01
CA VAL A 114 -9.16 -10.73 7.97
C VAL A 114 -9.60 -10.15 9.31
N LEU A 115 -10.73 -9.44 9.32
CA LEU A 115 -11.34 -8.94 10.56
C LEU A 115 -12.32 -9.96 11.10
N GLN A 116 -12.25 -10.20 12.40
CA GLN A 116 -13.19 -11.03 13.15
C GLN A 116 -13.91 -10.17 14.18
N HIS A 117 -15.22 -10.38 14.31
CA HIS A 117 -16.06 -9.61 15.22
C HIS A 117 -16.67 -10.47 16.32
N THR A 118 -16.50 -10.00 17.55
CA THR A 118 -17.23 -10.49 18.73
C THR A 118 -18.17 -9.39 19.21
N VAL A 119 -19.46 -9.71 19.27
CA VAL A 119 -20.52 -8.75 19.61
C VAL A 119 -21.14 -9.14 20.95
N LYS A 120 -21.37 -8.13 21.81
CA LYS A 120 -22.06 -8.27 23.09
C LYS A 120 -23.07 -7.14 23.25
N VAL A 121 -24.28 -7.47 23.68
CA VAL A 121 -25.36 -6.53 23.98
C VAL A 121 -25.68 -6.56 25.47
N GLU A 122 -25.71 -5.38 26.08
CA GLU A 122 -26.02 -5.16 27.50
C GLU A 122 -27.27 -4.27 27.62
N GLY A 123 -28.11 -4.51 28.64
CA GLY A 123 -29.30 -3.68 28.93
C GLY A 123 -30.66 -4.24 28.47
N LEU A 124 -30.68 -5.22 27.57
CA LEU A 124 -31.92 -5.93 27.20
C LEU A 124 -32.26 -7.01 28.25
N LYS A 125 -33.48 -6.96 28.79
CA LYS A 125 -33.94 -7.86 29.87
C LYS A 125 -34.35 -9.25 29.36
N ASN A 126 -34.87 -9.33 28.14
CA ASN A 126 -35.30 -10.58 27.53
C ASN A 126 -34.12 -11.28 26.85
N LEU A 127 -33.77 -12.49 27.32
CA LEU A 127 -32.63 -13.27 26.81
C LEU A 127 -32.77 -13.64 25.33
N ASN A 128 -33.94 -14.10 24.88
CA ASN A 128 -34.15 -14.46 23.48
C ASN A 128 -34.06 -13.22 22.58
N SER A 129 -34.65 -12.11 23.01
CA SER A 129 -34.55 -10.84 22.29
C SER A 129 -33.11 -10.35 22.23
N LYS A 130 -32.34 -10.54 23.31
CA LYS A 130 -30.92 -10.20 23.35
C LYS A 130 -30.12 -11.04 22.35
N GLU A 131 -30.30 -12.35 22.32
CA GLU A 131 -29.61 -13.25 21.38
C GLU A 131 -29.94 -12.93 19.91
N ASP A 132 -31.20 -12.62 19.62
CA ASP A 132 -31.65 -12.17 18.29
C ASP A 132 -30.93 -10.88 17.88
N VAL A 133 -30.89 -9.88 18.78
CA VAL A 133 -30.22 -8.59 18.54
C VAL A 133 -28.71 -8.77 18.39
N GLU A 134 -28.06 -9.57 19.25
CA GLU A 134 -26.63 -9.89 19.15
C GLU A 134 -26.29 -10.57 17.81
N THR A 135 -27.10 -11.53 17.39
CA THR A 135 -26.90 -12.25 16.12
C THR A 135 -27.02 -11.30 14.92
N SER A 136 -28.03 -10.43 14.92
CA SER A 136 -28.23 -9.46 13.84
C SER A 136 -27.15 -8.39 13.82
N LEU A 137 -26.71 -7.88 14.97
CA LEU A 137 -25.61 -6.93 15.07
C LEU A 137 -24.26 -7.56 14.69
N LYS A 138 -24.05 -8.86 14.97
CA LYS A 138 -22.88 -9.59 14.48
C LYS A 138 -22.89 -9.73 12.96
N ARG A 139 -24.04 -10.07 12.36
CA ARG A 139 -24.20 -10.11 10.89
C ARG A 139 -23.95 -8.74 10.26
N PHE A 140 -24.48 -7.69 10.88
CA PHE A 140 -24.22 -6.30 10.50
C PHE A 140 -22.73 -5.97 10.57
N ALA A 141 -22.05 -6.19 11.69
CA ALA A 141 -20.62 -5.95 11.83
C ALA A 141 -19.79 -6.71 10.78
N ASN A 142 -20.10 -7.99 10.55
CA ASN A 142 -19.46 -8.78 9.51
C ASN A 142 -19.67 -8.19 8.11
N ALA A 143 -20.86 -7.65 7.81
CA ALA A 143 -21.13 -6.99 6.54
C ALA A 143 -20.29 -5.73 6.32
N PHE A 144 -19.97 -4.99 7.39
CA PHE A 144 -19.05 -3.83 7.36
C PHE A 144 -17.58 -4.22 7.22
N SER A 145 -17.21 -5.43 7.62
CA SER A 145 -15.87 -5.96 7.32
C SER A 145 -15.75 -6.66 5.96
N ASP A 146 -16.88 -6.87 5.30
CA ASP A 146 -16.96 -7.59 4.04
C ASP A 146 -16.89 -6.64 2.83
N TRP A 147 -16.93 -7.19 1.63
CA TRP A 147 -16.75 -6.47 0.38
C TRP A 147 -17.70 -5.27 0.23
N THR A 148 -17.10 -4.09 0.06
CA THR A 148 -17.80 -2.78 0.04
C THR A 148 -19.00 -2.73 -0.91
N ASN A 149 -18.89 -3.30 -2.12
CA ASN A 149 -19.98 -3.27 -3.10
C ASN A 149 -21.23 -4.05 -2.68
N ASN A 150 -21.10 -5.11 -1.87
CA ASN A 150 -22.27 -5.89 -1.42
C ASN A 150 -23.14 -5.08 -0.46
N ASN A 151 -22.50 -4.31 0.43
CA ASN A 151 -23.17 -3.82 1.64
C ASN A 151 -23.24 -2.29 1.72
N MET A 152 -22.39 -1.55 0.99
CA MET A 152 -22.32 -0.08 1.02
C MET A 152 -22.87 0.59 -0.25
N TRP A 153 -23.40 -0.18 -1.20
CA TRP A 153 -24.06 0.37 -2.38
C TRP A 153 -25.27 1.21 -1.97
N GLY A 154 -25.27 2.49 -2.33
CA GLY A 154 -26.30 3.47 -1.94
C GLY A 154 -26.02 4.25 -0.65
N SER A 155 -24.83 4.09 -0.04
CA SER A 155 -24.28 5.06 0.91
C SER A 155 -23.77 6.31 0.19
N SER A 156 -23.34 7.35 0.92
CA SER A 156 -22.66 8.48 0.27
C SER A 156 -21.39 8.01 -0.45
N GLU A 157 -21.09 8.60 -1.60
CA GLU A 157 -19.92 8.20 -2.41
C GLU A 157 -18.59 8.28 -1.65
N GLN A 158 -18.47 9.26 -0.74
CA GLN A 158 -17.29 9.40 0.12
C GLN A 158 -17.21 8.28 1.15
N PHE A 159 -18.34 7.90 1.75
CA PHE A 159 -18.39 6.80 2.70
C PHE A 159 -18.05 5.48 2.02
N TYR A 160 -18.60 5.25 0.82
CA TYR A 160 -18.24 4.11 -0.01
C TYR A 160 -16.73 4.03 -0.27
N ALA A 161 -16.11 5.13 -0.70
CA ALA A 161 -14.66 5.16 -0.97
C ALA A 161 -13.83 4.94 0.30
N LEU A 162 -14.18 5.59 1.42
CA LEU A 162 -13.51 5.41 2.70
C LEU A 162 -13.65 3.99 3.24
N HIS A 163 -14.83 3.39 3.10
CA HIS A 163 -15.06 2.00 3.48
C HIS A 163 -14.20 1.05 2.64
N PHE A 164 -14.13 1.25 1.32
CA PHE A 164 -13.26 0.45 0.45
C PHE A 164 -11.78 0.56 0.84
N LEU A 165 -11.28 1.78 1.06
CA LEU A 165 -9.91 2.00 1.52
C LEU A 165 -9.66 1.35 2.88
N SER A 166 -10.57 1.52 3.83
CA SER A 166 -10.48 0.91 5.16
C SER A 166 -10.48 -0.63 5.08
N TYR A 167 -11.32 -1.20 4.21
CA TYR A 167 -11.37 -2.64 3.94
C TYR A 167 -10.04 -3.16 3.39
N VAL A 168 -9.42 -2.47 2.42
CA VAL A 168 -8.13 -2.90 1.84
C VAL A 168 -7.00 -2.75 2.85
N PHE A 169 -6.92 -1.58 3.50
CA PHE A 169 -5.85 -1.26 4.43
C PHE A 169 -5.88 -2.11 5.70
N THR A 170 -7.03 -2.32 6.33
CA THR A 170 -7.12 -3.19 7.52
C THR A 170 -6.71 -4.64 7.25
N LYS A 171 -6.90 -5.13 6.02
CA LYS A 171 -6.53 -6.50 5.64
C LYS A 171 -5.04 -6.70 5.37
N ILE A 172 -4.32 -5.65 4.98
CA ILE A 172 -2.87 -5.71 4.74
C ILE A 172 -2.04 -5.19 5.93
N ALA A 173 -2.65 -4.44 6.85
CA ALA A 173 -1.95 -3.85 7.99
C ALA A 173 -1.27 -4.90 8.89
N GLY A 174 -0.08 -4.56 9.37
CA GLY A 174 0.63 -5.31 10.38
C GLY A 174 0.09 -5.05 11.80
N ARG A 175 -0.48 -3.88 12.07
CA ARG A 175 -1.12 -3.55 13.36
C ARG A 175 -2.44 -2.81 13.14
N PHE A 176 -3.36 -2.99 14.08
CA PHE A 176 -4.67 -2.36 14.13
C PHE A 176 -5.01 -2.06 15.59
N TYR A 177 -4.90 -0.80 16.00
CA TYR A 177 -5.02 -0.39 17.40
C TYR A 177 -5.52 1.05 17.54
N THR A 178 -5.75 1.47 18.78
CA THR A 178 -6.15 2.83 19.12
C THR A 178 -5.44 3.29 20.40
N ASN A 179 -5.27 4.59 20.57
CA ASN A 179 -4.86 5.20 21.83
C ASN A 179 -6.05 5.85 22.58
N GLY A 180 -7.28 5.63 22.12
CA GLY A 180 -8.50 6.27 22.62
C GLY A 180 -8.85 7.61 21.96
N PHE A 181 -7.95 8.21 21.19
CA PHE A 181 -8.19 9.45 20.44
C PHE A 181 -8.19 9.26 18.92
N SER A 182 -7.37 8.34 18.42
CA SER A 182 -7.25 7.98 17.02
C SER A 182 -7.19 6.45 16.85
N CYS A 183 -7.58 5.98 15.67
CA CYS A 183 -7.33 4.63 15.20
C CYS A 183 -6.08 4.63 14.32
N PHE A 184 -5.28 3.58 14.45
CA PHE A 184 -4.01 3.44 13.77
C PHE A 184 -3.94 2.15 12.96
N LEU A 185 -3.40 2.25 11.76
CA LEU A 185 -2.98 1.13 10.94
C LEU A 185 -1.49 1.28 10.65
N ASP A 186 -0.69 0.32 11.11
CA ASP A 186 0.73 0.27 10.78
C ASP A 186 0.96 -0.83 9.76
N PHE A 187 1.69 -0.53 8.69
CA PHE A 187 2.17 -1.51 7.72
C PHE A 187 3.68 -1.75 7.92
N SER A 188 4.14 -2.96 7.62
CA SER A 188 5.55 -3.32 7.65
C SER A 188 6.12 -3.36 6.24
N ALA A 189 7.39 -2.99 6.06
CA ALA A 189 8.10 -3.18 4.80
C ALA A 189 8.04 -4.65 4.33
N LYS A 190 8.00 -5.61 5.26
CA LYS A 190 7.87 -7.04 4.97
C LYS A 190 6.46 -7.45 4.52
N ASP A 191 5.45 -6.60 4.70
CA ASP A 191 4.12 -6.80 4.08
C ASP A 191 4.18 -6.60 2.55
N LEU A 192 5.29 -6.08 2.00
CA LEU A 192 5.64 -6.11 0.58
C LEU A 192 6.10 -7.50 0.10
N HIS A 193 6.27 -8.49 0.97
CA HIS A 193 6.86 -9.77 0.57
C HIS A 193 6.01 -10.48 -0.49
N PHE A 194 6.47 -10.37 -1.73
CA PHE A 194 6.41 -11.46 -2.71
C PHE A 194 7.51 -12.51 -2.43
N SER A 195 7.83 -12.83 -1.16
CA SER A 195 8.74 -13.92 -0.75
C SER A 195 8.03 -14.89 0.19
N LYS A 196 8.53 -16.12 0.27
CA LYS A 196 7.91 -17.26 1.00
C LYS A 196 8.52 -17.51 2.39
N GLU A 197 9.44 -16.66 2.87
CA GLU A 197 10.13 -16.92 4.13
C GLU A 197 9.42 -16.23 5.30
N ASP A 198 9.28 -16.98 6.39
CA ASP A 198 8.52 -16.64 7.60
C ASP A 198 8.90 -15.26 8.16
N SER A 199 7.89 -14.45 8.46
CA SER A 199 8.06 -13.09 8.97
C SER A 199 8.22 -13.08 10.49
N ASP A 200 9.43 -12.78 10.96
CA ASP A 200 9.68 -12.28 12.32
C ASP A 200 9.03 -10.89 12.56
N PRO A 201 8.74 -10.52 13.82
CA PRO A 201 7.79 -9.46 14.20
C PRO A 201 8.14 -8.06 13.70
N ILE A 202 7.08 -7.25 13.54
CA ILE A 202 7.08 -5.84 13.13
C ILE A 202 8.04 -5.04 14.02
N GLN A 203 9.10 -4.46 13.44
CA GLN A 203 9.91 -3.47 14.13
C GLN A 203 9.06 -2.21 14.37
N ASP A 204 9.20 -1.65 15.56
CA ASP A 204 8.45 -0.48 16.04
C ASP A 204 8.96 0.84 15.41
N TYR A 205 8.91 0.96 14.08
CA TYR A 205 9.42 2.17 13.38
C TYR A 205 8.72 3.46 13.81
N TYR A 206 7.51 3.33 14.35
CA TYR A 206 6.61 4.44 14.69
C TYR A 206 6.41 4.62 16.20
N ALA A 207 7.07 3.82 17.05
CA ALA A 207 6.96 3.94 18.51
C ALA A 207 7.44 5.30 19.04
N ASP A 208 8.40 5.92 18.35
CA ASP A 208 9.00 7.21 18.71
C ASP A 208 8.31 8.41 18.02
N LEU A 209 7.19 8.19 17.32
CA LEU A 209 6.45 9.32 16.73
C LEU A 209 6.04 10.28 17.86
N PRO A 210 6.39 11.58 17.77
CA PRO A 210 6.02 12.53 18.80
C PRO A 210 4.49 12.54 18.91
N PHE A 211 3.99 12.37 20.14
CA PHE A 211 2.56 12.43 20.45
C PHE A 211 2.06 13.85 20.17
N GLU A 212 1.62 14.08 18.93
CA GLU A 212 0.91 15.30 18.55
C GLU A 212 -0.56 15.20 18.97
N LEU A 213 -1.26 16.34 18.96
CA LEU A 213 -2.72 16.37 19.02
C LEU A 213 -3.30 15.42 17.95
N PRO A 214 -4.42 14.72 18.23
CA PRO A 214 -4.98 13.74 17.29
C PRO A 214 -5.21 14.38 15.92
N LYS A 215 -4.61 13.78 14.89
CA LYS A 215 -4.67 14.30 13.53
C LYS A 215 -5.95 13.81 12.88
N TYR A 216 -6.66 14.70 12.19
CA TYR A 216 -7.95 14.35 11.59
C TYR A 216 -7.82 13.16 10.62
N PHE A 217 -6.80 13.21 9.74
CA PHE A 217 -6.25 12.07 9.01
C PHE A 217 -4.76 12.31 8.76
N ALA A 218 -3.91 11.29 8.93
CA ALA A 218 -2.49 11.40 8.57
C ALA A 218 -1.93 10.10 8.00
N ILE A 219 -0.94 10.27 7.12
CA ILE A 219 -0.09 9.24 6.54
C ILE A 219 1.34 9.61 6.90
N THR A 220 2.01 8.75 7.65
CA THR A 220 3.41 8.96 8.03
C THR A 220 4.26 7.81 7.51
N VAL A 221 5.42 8.12 6.93
CA VAL A 221 6.33 7.14 6.34
C VAL A 221 7.71 7.32 6.94
N SER A 222 8.29 6.25 7.48
CA SER A 222 9.63 6.26 8.07
C SER A 222 10.74 6.22 7.01
N GLU A 223 11.87 6.89 7.25
CA GLU A 223 13.06 6.76 6.39
C GLU A 223 13.64 5.33 6.38
N LYS A 224 13.50 4.59 7.50
CA LYS A 224 13.97 3.20 7.63
C LYS A 224 13.26 2.28 6.63
N PHE A 225 11.98 2.55 6.35
CA PHE A 225 11.24 1.83 5.33
C PHE A 225 11.88 1.97 3.94
N PHE A 226 12.20 3.21 3.54
CA PHE A 226 12.81 3.45 2.23
C PHE A 226 14.18 2.75 2.11
N GLN A 227 14.94 2.72 3.21
CA GLN A 227 16.21 1.98 3.25
C GLN A 227 15.99 0.48 3.06
N GLU A 228 15.05 -0.13 3.77
CA GLU A 228 14.72 -1.56 3.64
C GLU A 228 14.17 -1.92 2.26
N PHE A 229 13.31 -1.07 1.69
CA PHE A 229 12.80 -1.24 0.34
C PHE A 229 13.93 -1.27 -0.69
N LEU A 230 14.89 -0.33 -0.59
CA LEU A 230 16.05 -0.31 -1.47
C LEU A 230 16.91 -1.56 -1.28
N GLN A 231 17.15 -2.00 -0.04
CA GLN A 231 17.89 -3.25 0.24
C GLN A 231 17.22 -4.48 -0.40
N GLU A 232 15.91 -4.63 -0.22
CA GLU A 232 15.15 -5.74 -0.81
C GLU A 232 15.18 -5.72 -2.35
N PHE A 233 15.16 -4.52 -2.95
CA PHE A 233 15.29 -4.37 -4.40
C PHE A 233 16.60 -4.96 -4.94
N TYR A 234 17.74 -4.73 -4.27
CA TYR A 234 19.02 -5.35 -4.66
C TYR A 234 19.04 -6.85 -4.38
N ASN A 235 18.52 -7.29 -3.24
CA ASN A 235 18.56 -8.69 -2.82
C ASN A 235 17.81 -9.64 -3.78
N ARG A 236 16.72 -9.17 -4.40
CA ARG A 236 15.88 -10.01 -5.28
C ARG A 236 16.48 -10.31 -6.65
N LYS A 237 17.60 -9.68 -7.03
CA LYS A 237 18.24 -9.85 -8.36
C LYS A 237 17.24 -9.74 -9.54
N LYS A 238 16.21 -8.90 -9.40
CA LYS A 238 15.27 -8.63 -10.50
C LYS A 238 15.97 -7.70 -11.49
N ARG A 239 16.39 -8.29 -12.61
CA ARG A 239 16.99 -7.58 -13.74
C ARG A 239 15.99 -6.58 -14.31
N LEU A 240 16.44 -5.35 -14.53
CA LEU A 240 15.68 -4.32 -15.20
C LEU A 240 16.50 -3.79 -16.37
N ASN A 241 16.08 -4.13 -17.60
CA ASN A 241 16.62 -3.54 -18.81
C ASN A 241 15.97 -2.17 -19.04
N LEU A 242 16.78 -1.11 -19.02
CA LEU A 242 16.27 0.26 -19.09
C LEU A 242 15.56 0.56 -20.42
N LEU A 243 16.15 0.17 -21.56
CA LEU A 243 15.57 0.41 -22.88
C LEU A 243 14.21 -0.28 -23.01
N GLU A 244 14.13 -1.58 -22.74
CA GLU A 244 12.89 -2.36 -22.83
C GLU A 244 11.79 -1.75 -21.95
N TYR A 245 12.16 -1.21 -20.78
CA TYR A 245 11.21 -0.55 -19.89
C TYR A 245 10.75 0.81 -20.44
N LEU A 246 11.65 1.63 -20.99
CA LEU A 246 11.31 2.94 -21.55
C LEU A 246 10.41 2.81 -22.79
N GLU A 247 10.62 1.79 -23.63
CA GLU A 247 9.81 1.53 -24.83
C GLU A 247 8.33 1.20 -24.52
N LEU A 248 7.99 0.86 -23.27
CA LEU A 248 6.60 0.69 -22.85
C LEU A 248 5.82 2.01 -22.76
N PHE A 249 6.51 3.15 -22.83
CA PHE A 249 5.93 4.47 -22.59
C PHE A 249 6.26 5.43 -23.75
N PRO A 250 5.27 5.82 -24.58
CA PRO A 250 5.50 6.66 -25.76
C PRO A 250 6.18 8.01 -25.49
N GLU A 251 6.07 8.55 -24.27
CA GLU A 251 6.77 9.80 -23.91
C GLU A 251 8.30 9.69 -23.92
N PHE A 252 8.85 8.46 -24.00
CA PHE A 252 10.30 8.23 -24.03
C PHE A 252 10.87 7.89 -25.41
N ASP A 253 10.05 7.85 -26.47
CA ASP A 253 10.46 7.43 -27.82
C ASP A 253 11.71 8.20 -28.33
N GLN A 254 11.73 9.53 -28.15
CA GLN A 254 12.87 10.36 -28.55
C GLN A 254 14.18 10.01 -27.82
N TYR A 255 14.11 9.41 -26.63
CA TYR A 255 15.28 8.98 -25.86
C TYR A 255 15.69 7.58 -26.27
N THR A 256 14.74 6.65 -26.40
CA THR A 256 15.02 5.26 -26.81
C THR A 256 15.60 5.20 -28.22
N GLU A 257 15.17 6.08 -29.13
CA GLU A 257 15.74 6.23 -30.47
C GLU A 257 17.24 6.55 -30.46
N ARG A 258 17.72 7.29 -29.45
CA ARG A 258 19.13 7.69 -29.29
C ARG A 258 19.96 6.70 -28.46
N MET A 259 19.37 5.64 -27.95
CA MET A 259 20.10 4.60 -27.21
C MET A 259 20.76 3.63 -28.19
N THR A 260 21.78 4.11 -28.90
CA THR A 260 22.53 3.36 -29.93
C THR A 260 24.03 3.32 -29.62
N VAL A 261 24.75 2.41 -30.27
CA VAL A 261 26.22 2.33 -30.21
C VAL A 261 26.85 3.62 -30.70
N GLN A 262 26.33 4.22 -31.77
CA GLN A 262 26.85 5.48 -32.31
C GLN A 262 26.88 6.59 -31.24
N GLU A 263 25.77 6.83 -30.56
CA GLU A 263 25.68 7.89 -29.54
C GLU A 263 26.53 7.56 -28.31
N ALA A 264 26.67 6.28 -27.95
CA ALA A 264 27.53 5.87 -26.85
C ALA A 264 29.04 5.92 -27.19
N SER A 265 29.40 5.84 -28.48
CA SER A 265 30.79 5.80 -28.93
C SER A 265 31.56 7.09 -28.64
N ASP A 266 30.86 8.23 -28.48
CA ASP A 266 31.44 9.48 -28.00
C ASP A 266 32.14 9.34 -26.64
N TYR A 267 31.70 8.36 -25.83
CA TYR A 267 32.21 8.09 -24.49
C TYR A 267 32.85 6.71 -24.36
N LEU A 268 32.49 5.75 -25.21
CA LEU A 268 33.02 4.38 -25.20
C LEU A 268 33.45 4.04 -26.63
N PRO A 269 34.53 4.64 -27.14
CA PRO A 269 34.89 4.58 -28.57
C PRO A 269 35.18 3.15 -29.04
N TYR A 270 35.63 2.28 -28.14
CA TYR A 270 35.88 0.86 -28.43
C TYR A 270 34.62 0.08 -28.86
N LEU A 271 33.42 0.61 -28.62
CA LEU A 271 32.18 -0.04 -29.06
C LEU A 271 32.09 -0.12 -30.59
N LEU A 272 32.56 0.90 -31.32
CA LEU A 272 32.54 0.91 -32.79
C LEU A 272 33.53 -0.09 -33.42
N GLU A 273 34.53 -0.54 -32.66
CA GLU A 273 35.44 -1.60 -33.13
C GLU A 273 34.77 -2.98 -33.13
N ARG A 274 33.66 -3.14 -32.40
CA ARG A 274 33.02 -4.43 -32.11
C ARG A 274 31.57 -4.53 -32.57
N PHE A 275 30.87 -3.41 -32.68
CA PHE A 275 29.43 -3.34 -32.95
C PHE A 275 29.12 -2.32 -34.05
N ASN A 276 28.04 -2.55 -34.78
CA ASN A 276 27.53 -1.60 -35.76
C ASN A 276 26.93 -0.38 -35.05
N GLU A 277 27.09 0.80 -35.68
CA GLU A 277 26.64 2.09 -35.17
C GLU A 277 25.14 2.14 -34.81
N GLU A 278 24.30 1.44 -35.58
CA GLU A 278 22.84 1.39 -35.41
C GLU A 278 22.38 0.41 -34.31
N GLN A 279 23.27 -0.44 -33.78
CA GLN A 279 22.88 -1.40 -32.75
C GLN A 279 22.41 -0.68 -31.47
N ARG A 280 21.37 -1.22 -30.83
CA ARG A 280 20.80 -0.67 -29.61
C ARG A 280 21.73 -0.88 -28.42
N LEU A 281 21.80 0.10 -27.54
CA LEU A 281 22.51 0.02 -26.27
C LEU A 281 21.50 0.18 -25.13
N SER A 282 21.72 -0.53 -24.03
CA SER A 282 20.90 -0.41 -22.82
C SER A 282 21.76 -0.54 -21.56
N ILE A 283 21.13 -0.23 -20.43
CA ILE A 283 21.68 -0.42 -19.10
C ILE A 283 20.80 -1.44 -18.39
N GLU A 284 21.37 -2.59 -18.01
CA GLU A 284 20.70 -3.58 -17.18
C GLU A 284 21.03 -3.32 -15.71
N PHE A 285 20.03 -2.91 -14.93
CA PHE A 285 20.16 -2.78 -13.48
C PHE A 285 19.96 -4.11 -12.77
N ASN A 286 20.68 -4.30 -11.67
CA ASN A 286 20.70 -5.54 -10.88
C ASN A 286 20.96 -6.78 -11.75
N PRO A 287 22.11 -6.79 -12.47
CA PRO A 287 22.43 -7.87 -13.37
C PRO A 287 22.57 -9.20 -12.64
N LYS A 288 22.46 -10.30 -13.39
CA LYS A 288 22.53 -11.66 -12.82
C LYS A 288 23.85 -11.92 -12.10
N ASP A 289 24.95 -11.44 -12.69
CA ASP A 289 26.32 -11.64 -12.23
C ASP A 289 26.98 -10.28 -11.92
N PRO A 290 26.55 -9.59 -10.85
CA PRO A 290 27.00 -8.24 -10.53
C PRO A 290 28.48 -8.21 -10.17
N ILE A 291 29.11 -7.05 -10.37
CA ILE A 291 30.46 -6.79 -9.87
C ILE A 291 30.47 -6.74 -8.33
N GLN A 292 31.36 -7.50 -7.70
CA GLN A 292 31.37 -7.68 -6.25
C GLN A 292 31.60 -6.36 -5.50
N GLU A 293 32.49 -5.50 -6.01
CA GLU A 293 32.72 -4.17 -5.43
C GLU A 293 31.46 -3.30 -5.45
N GLY A 294 30.58 -3.48 -6.45
CA GLY A 294 29.31 -2.79 -6.53
C GLY A 294 28.30 -3.28 -5.49
N VAL A 295 28.28 -4.58 -5.20
CA VAL A 295 27.46 -5.17 -4.14
C VAL A 295 27.89 -4.63 -2.78
N GLU A 296 29.20 -4.65 -2.50
CA GLU A 296 29.75 -4.11 -1.26
C GLU A 296 29.52 -2.60 -1.11
N TYR A 297 29.62 -1.86 -2.23
CA TYR A 297 29.29 -0.43 -2.24
C TYR A 297 27.81 -0.23 -1.91
N ALA A 298 26.90 -1.00 -2.52
CA ALA A 298 25.47 -0.86 -2.28
C ALA A 298 25.09 -1.14 -0.82
N GLU A 299 25.58 -2.24 -0.24
CA GLU A 299 25.33 -2.60 1.17
C GLU A 299 25.78 -1.51 2.15
N LYS A 300 26.89 -0.81 1.86
CA LYS A 300 27.45 0.22 2.74
C LYS A 300 26.85 1.62 2.55
N ASN A 301 26.25 1.90 1.38
CA ASN A 301 25.96 3.28 0.97
C ASN A 301 24.47 3.57 0.69
N ILE A 302 23.55 2.62 0.88
CA ILE A 302 22.12 2.95 0.89
C ILE A 302 21.87 3.92 2.05
N LYS A 303 21.48 5.15 1.71
CA LYS A 303 21.15 6.18 2.69
C LYS A 303 19.87 6.87 2.27
N VAL A 304 18.92 6.94 3.20
CA VAL A 304 17.75 7.81 3.09
C VAL A 304 17.56 8.44 4.45
N LYS A 305 17.77 9.74 4.55
CA LYS A 305 17.59 10.49 5.79
C LYS A 305 16.61 11.62 5.58
N PHE A 306 15.50 11.59 6.31
CA PHE A 306 14.53 12.67 6.40
C PHE A 306 14.99 13.65 7.47
N LEU A 307 15.18 14.89 7.03
CA LEU A 307 15.52 16.03 7.84
C LEU A 307 14.35 17.02 7.76
N LYS A 308 14.38 18.05 8.60
CA LYS A 308 13.38 19.11 8.49
C LYS A 308 13.39 19.73 7.08
N ASP A 309 12.26 19.63 6.38
CA ASP A 309 12.03 20.15 5.02
C ASP A 309 13.07 19.71 3.98
N SER A 310 13.76 18.59 4.21
CA SER A 310 14.76 18.08 3.27
C SER A 310 14.97 16.57 3.37
N VAL A 311 15.47 16.00 2.29
CA VAL A 311 15.80 14.58 2.16
C VAL A 311 17.25 14.48 1.73
N ASP A 312 18.06 13.77 2.50
CA ASP A 312 19.44 13.42 2.17
C ASP A 312 19.45 11.95 1.73
N LEU A 313 19.74 11.73 0.45
CA LEU A 313 19.64 10.42 -0.18
C LEU A 313 20.96 10.00 -0.83
N LEU A 314 21.26 8.71 -0.77
CA LEU A 314 22.28 8.03 -1.56
C LEU A 314 21.72 6.69 -2.01
N ILE A 315 21.47 6.58 -3.30
CA ILE A 315 20.97 5.38 -3.97
C ILE A 315 22.13 4.80 -4.77
N PRO A 316 22.73 3.69 -4.32
CA PRO A 316 23.70 2.95 -5.11
C PRO A 316 23.00 2.28 -6.29
N LEU A 317 23.65 2.09 -7.43
CA LEU A 317 23.10 1.35 -8.56
C LEU A 317 24.19 0.42 -9.05
N ILE A 318 23.85 -0.85 -9.25
CA ILE A 318 24.72 -1.85 -9.85
C ILE A 318 24.15 -2.15 -11.22
N PHE A 319 24.98 -2.04 -12.26
CA PHE A 319 24.49 -2.11 -13.63
C PHE A 319 25.50 -2.75 -14.58
N ASP A 320 24.95 -3.28 -15.65
CA ASP A 320 25.70 -3.73 -16.81
C ASP A 320 25.36 -2.83 -18.01
N ILE A 321 26.38 -2.48 -18.80
CA ILE A 321 26.16 -1.88 -20.12
C ILE A 321 26.02 -3.03 -21.11
N VAL A 322 24.93 -3.04 -21.85
CA VAL A 322 24.60 -4.10 -22.79
C VAL A 322 24.30 -3.56 -24.19
N VAL A 323 24.70 -4.30 -25.21
CA VAL A 323 24.46 -3.98 -26.63
C VAL A 323 23.64 -5.08 -27.27
N GLY A 324 22.58 -4.72 -27.97
CA GLY A 324 21.67 -5.66 -28.64
C GLY A 324 22.38 -6.35 -29.80
N LYS A 325 22.53 -7.67 -29.73
CA LYS A 325 23.03 -8.51 -30.83
C LYS A 325 21.93 -8.83 -31.85
N ASP A 326 20.70 -9.01 -31.36
CA ASP A 326 19.46 -9.13 -32.13
C ASP A 326 18.29 -8.49 -31.33
N LEU A 327 17.04 -8.68 -31.76
CA LEU A 327 15.85 -8.13 -31.09
C LEU A 327 15.62 -8.68 -29.66
N PHE A 328 16.29 -9.76 -29.24
CA PHE A 328 16.00 -10.46 -27.98
C PHE A 328 17.24 -10.85 -27.16
N THR A 329 18.44 -10.54 -27.64
CA THR A 329 19.70 -10.93 -27.00
C THR A 329 20.62 -9.73 -26.80
N TRP A 330 21.09 -9.62 -25.57
CA TRP A 330 21.94 -8.54 -25.08
C TRP A 330 23.35 -9.08 -24.82
N GLU A 331 24.37 -8.48 -25.44
CA GLU A 331 25.78 -8.73 -25.11
C GLU A 331 26.24 -7.74 -24.06
N GLN A 332 26.89 -8.25 -23.02
CA GLN A 332 27.47 -7.43 -21.97
C GLN A 332 28.84 -6.88 -22.36
N VAL A 333 28.96 -5.55 -22.37
CA VAL A 333 30.18 -4.84 -22.79
C VAL A 333 30.88 -4.09 -21.64
N GLY A 334 30.15 -3.86 -20.54
CA GLY A 334 30.71 -3.22 -19.35
C GLY A 334 29.98 -3.65 -18.09
N LYS A 335 30.70 -3.68 -16.97
CA LYS A 335 30.16 -3.81 -15.61
C LYS A 335 30.40 -2.53 -14.86
N GLY A 336 29.42 -2.09 -14.09
CA GLY A 336 29.53 -0.85 -13.37
C GLY A 336 28.75 -0.80 -12.08
N TYR A 337 29.14 0.17 -11.25
CA TYR A 337 28.32 0.62 -10.16
C TYR A 337 28.46 2.13 -9.99
N MET A 338 27.42 2.77 -9.49
CA MET A 338 27.40 4.20 -9.24
C MET A 338 26.63 4.53 -7.96
N GLY A 339 26.96 5.66 -7.32
CA GLY A 339 26.17 6.24 -6.25
C GLY A 339 25.53 7.53 -6.72
N LEU A 340 24.20 7.57 -6.77
CA LEU A 340 23.45 8.80 -7.01
C LEU A 340 22.93 9.34 -5.69
N GLY A 341 23.33 10.55 -5.32
CA GLY A 341 22.89 11.08 -4.04
C GLY A 341 23.15 12.56 -3.85
N GLY A 342 22.52 13.10 -2.82
CA GLY A 342 22.56 14.51 -2.49
C GLY A 342 21.45 14.90 -1.54
N VAL A 343 21.40 16.19 -1.22
CA VAL A 343 20.36 16.76 -0.38
C VAL A 343 19.36 17.47 -1.26
N THR A 344 18.09 17.12 -1.11
CA THR A 344 16.97 17.79 -1.76
C THR A 344 16.13 18.49 -0.70
N GLN A 345 16.06 19.82 -0.78
CA GLN A 345 15.17 20.63 0.03
C GLN A 345 13.79 20.64 -0.62
N ILE A 346 12.76 20.35 0.17
CA ILE A 346 11.37 20.28 -0.28
C ILE A 346 10.53 21.02 0.74
N LYS A 347 10.01 22.19 0.34
CA LYS A 347 9.14 23.00 1.19
C LYS A 347 7.80 23.23 0.51
N GLN A 348 6.71 22.86 1.17
CA GLN A 348 5.36 23.24 0.76
C GLN A 348 5.19 24.77 0.92
N PHE A 349 4.40 25.39 0.05
CA PHE A 349 4.11 26.82 0.14
C PHE A 349 3.32 27.13 1.42
N ASP A 350 3.64 28.26 2.06
CA ASP A 350 3.00 28.67 3.32
C ASP A 350 1.53 29.09 3.12
N ASP A 351 1.09 29.30 1.87
CA ASP A 351 -0.30 29.61 1.49
C ASP A 351 -1.26 28.39 1.61
N GLY A 352 -0.69 27.22 1.89
CA GLY A 352 -1.38 25.96 2.07
C GLY A 352 -1.72 25.21 0.78
N SER A 353 -1.42 25.74 -0.40
CA SER A 353 -1.60 25.01 -1.66
C SER A 353 -0.70 23.77 -1.73
N LEU A 354 -1.00 22.84 -2.63
CA LEU A 354 -0.12 21.69 -2.92
C LEU A 354 0.99 22.07 -3.91
N ASN A 355 1.57 23.24 -3.70
CA ASN A 355 2.73 23.73 -4.41
C ASN A 355 3.99 23.52 -3.57
N PHE A 356 5.07 23.10 -4.21
CA PHE A 356 6.33 22.80 -3.55
C PHE A 356 7.48 23.56 -4.21
N ASN A 357 8.32 24.16 -3.39
CA ASN A 357 9.64 24.60 -3.80
C ASN A 357 10.63 23.47 -3.57
N ILE A 358 11.24 23.01 -4.66
CA ILE A 358 12.21 21.92 -4.67
C ILE A 358 13.55 22.49 -5.09
N ASN A 359 14.55 22.35 -4.24
CA ASN A 359 15.93 22.70 -4.54
C ASN A 359 16.81 21.47 -4.32
N SER A 360 17.31 20.88 -5.41
CA SER A 360 17.98 19.58 -5.39
C SER A 360 19.47 19.71 -5.65
N PHE A 361 20.29 19.26 -4.70
CA PHE A 361 21.74 19.15 -4.86
C PHE A 361 22.15 17.70 -5.14
N LEU A 362 21.49 17.09 -6.12
CA LEU A 362 21.79 15.72 -6.56
C LEU A 362 23.06 15.68 -7.40
N ARG A 363 23.85 14.63 -7.22
CA ARG A 363 25.06 14.38 -8.00
C ARG A 363 25.40 12.89 -8.05
N ILE A 364 26.20 12.51 -9.01
CA ILE A 364 26.97 11.27 -8.97
C ILE A 364 28.03 11.46 -7.87
N GLN A 365 27.96 10.65 -6.82
CA GLN A 365 28.91 10.62 -5.71
C GLN A 365 30.08 9.69 -6.02
N ASN A 366 29.81 8.60 -6.74
CA ASN A 366 30.80 7.64 -7.19
C ASN A 366 30.33 6.99 -8.50
N ILE A 367 31.25 6.59 -9.36
CA ILE A 367 31.01 5.76 -10.54
C ILE A 367 32.27 4.97 -10.84
N SER A 368 32.10 3.70 -11.16
CA SER A 368 33.18 2.80 -11.57
C SER A 368 32.66 1.96 -12.73
N LEU A 369 33.48 1.82 -13.77
CA LEU A 369 33.22 0.96 -14.91
C LEU A 369 34.40 0.02 -15.15
N LYS A 370 34.11 -1.24 -15.46
CA LYS A 370 35.08 -2.24 -15.89
C LYS A 370 34.65 -2.80 -17.24
N ASP A 371 35.62 -2.94 -18.13
CA ASP A 371 35.42 -3.62 -19.41
C ASP A 371 35.31 -5.13 -19.18
N THR A 372 34.35 -5.79 -19.82
CA THR A 372 34.08 -7.21 -19.59
C THR A 372 35.11 -8.15 -20.22
N LEU A 373 35.85 -7.71 -21.25
CA LEU A 373 36.87 -8.53 -21.91
C LEU A 373 38.21 -8.50 -21.18
N THR A 374 38.64 -7.30 -20.81
CA THR A 374 39.95 -7.04 -20.20
C THR A 374 39.92 -7.10 -18.69
N MET A 375 38.73 -6.98 -18.09
CA MET A 375 38.51 -6.84 -16.64
C MET A 375 39.26 -5.65 -16.01
N LYS A 376 39.73 -4.71 -16.84
CA LYS A 376 40.38 -3.47 -16.41
C LYS A 376 39.36 -2.37 -16.18
N ASN A 377 39.71 -1.43 -15.31
CA ASN A 377 38.92 -0.22 -15.12
C ASN A 377 38.98 0.65 -16.37
N ILE A 378 37.87 1.29 -16.69
CA ILE A 378 37.73 2.25 -17.80
C ILE A 378 37.82 3.67 -17.20
N ASP A 379 39.01 4.05 -16.72
CA ASP A 379 39.15 5.21 -15.81
C ASP A 379 38.91 6.58 -16.49
N GLU A 380 39.38 6.79 -17.72
CA GLU A 380 39.26 8.08 -18.43
C GLU A 380 37.80 8.38 -18.80
N GLU A 381 37.12 7.40 -19.38
CA GLU A 381 35.71 7.46 -19.78
C GLU A 381 34.80 7.57 -18.55
N THR A 382 35.12 6.85 -17.47
CA THR A 382 34.44 6.98 -16.17
C THR A 382 34.54 8.42 -15.64
N GLY A 383 35.73 9.04 -15.75
CA GLY A 383 35.94 10.45 -15.37
C GLY A 383 35.12 11.42 -16.22
N ALA A 384 35.04 11.20 -17.53
CA ALA A 384 34.22 12.01 -18.44
C ALA A 384 32.73 11.89 -18.11
N ILE A 385 32.23 10.66 -17.92
CA ILE A 385 30.82 10.39 -17.55
C ILE A 385 30.49 11.03 -16.19
N PHE A 386 31.40 10.94 -15.22
CA PHE A 386 31.22 11.58 -13.91
C PHE A 386 31.08 13.10 -14.03
N ALA A 387 31.95 13.75 -14.80
CA ALA A 387 31.94 15.19 -14.98
C ALA A 387 30.67 15.67 -15.72
N LEU A 388 30.32 15.01 -16.83
CA LEU A 388 29.17 15.37 -17.66
C LEU A 388 27.84 15.07 -16.95
N GLY A 389 27.74 13.92 -16.28
CA GLY A 389 26.58 13.57 -15.46
C GLY A 389 26.36 14.61 -14.36
N ASN A 390 27.42 15.03 -13.66
CA ASN A 390 27.32 16.07 -12.64
C ASN A 390 27.02 17.46 -13.21
N LEU A 391 27.50 17.79 -14.41
CA LEU A 391 27.11 19.01 -15.12
C LEU A 391 25.62 18.97 -15.48
N TYR A 392 25.12 17.84 -15.99
CA TYR A 392 23.70 17.62 -16.28
C TYR A 392 22.85 17.78 -15.02
N PHE A 393 23.25 17.16 -13.91
CA PHE A 393 22.54 17.33 -12.63
C PHE A 393 22.52 18.79 -12.18
N LYS A 394 23.66 19.47 -12.27
CA LYS A 394 23.77 20.88 -11.93
C LYS A 394 22.88 21.77 -12.81
N GLN A 395 22.80 21.52 -14.11
CA GLN A 395 21.99 22.35 -15.01
C GLN A 395 20.49 22.11 -14.85
N ASN A 396 20.07 20.86 -14.60
CA ASN A 396 18.66 20.48 -14.62
C ASN A 396 18.01 20.44 -13.24
N PHE A 397 18.77 20.19 -12.16
CA PHE A 397 18.22 19.97 -10.82
C PHE A 397 18.66 21.00 -9.77
N LEU A 398 19.76 21.74 -10.00
CA LEU A 398 20.18 22.83 -9.11
C LEU A 398 19.24 24.04 -9.15
N PRO A 399 18.71 24.48 -10.32
CA PRO A 399 17.75 25.58 -10.31
C PRO A 399 16.52 25.18 -9.48
N PRO A 400 16.04 26.05 -8.57
CA PRO A 400 14.83 25.78 -7.83
C PRO A 400 13.67 25.51 -8.79
N GLN A 401 13.00 24.40 -8.59
CA GLN A 401 11.81 24.03 -9.35
C GLN A 401 10.59 24.25 -8.48
N THR A 402 9.55 24.87 -9.05
CA THR A 402 8.23 24.90 -8.44
C THR A 402 7.41 23.76 -9.04
N TYR A 403 7.00 22.83 -8.19
CA TYR A 403 6.09 21.76 -8.58
C TYR A 403 4.66 22.15 -8.19
N HIS A 404 3.76 22.05 -9.16
CA HIS A 404 2.33 22.30 -8.98
C HIS A 404 1.57 20.97 -9.07
N ALA A 405 1.02 20.50 -7.95
CA ALA A 405 0.12 19.36 -7.95
C ALA A 405 -1.32 19.84 -8.16
N ASP A 406 -1.78 19.88 -9.42
CA ASP A 406 -3.19 20.22 -9.69
C ASP A 406 -4.09 19.02 -9.32
N VAL A 407 -4.77 19.16 -8.17
CA VAL A 407 -5.71 18.15 -7.64
C VAL A 407 -6.83 17.84 -8.64
N LYS A 408 -7.26 18.83 -9.45
CA LYS A 408 -8.33 18.63 -10.44
C LYS A 408 -7.85 17.69 -11.55
N THR A 409 -6.63 17.87 -12.04
CA THR A 409 -6.02 17.01 -13.05
C THR A 409 -5.72 15.61 -12.50
N LEU A 410 -5.29 15.51 -11.23
CA LEU A 410 -4.91 14.23 -10.62
C LEU A 410 -6.11 13.32 -10.36
N LEU A 411 -7.24 13.88 -9.93
CA LEU A 411 -8.37 13.08 -9.48
C LEU A 411 -9.37 12.76 -10.58
N ASP A 412 -9.46 13.57 -11.64
CA ASP A 412 -10.39 13.38 -12.77
C ASP A 412 -11.81 13.02 -12.27
N LEU A 413 -12.34 13.84 -11.36
CA LEU A 413 -13.66 13.66 -10.75
C LEU A 413 -14.60 14.80 -11.15
N LYS A 414 -15.91 14.55 -11.03
CA LYS A 414 -16.93 15.57 -11.27
C LYS A 414 -17.04 16.48 -10.04
N TRP A 415 -16.33 17.59 -10.07
CA TRP A 415 -16.33 18.54 -8.95
C TRP A 415 -17.50 19.53 -8.96
N GLY A 416 -18.22 19.67 -10.08
CA GLY A 416 -19.28 20.67 -10.19
C GLY A 416 -18.79 22.08 -9.82
N SER A 417 -19.54 22.79 -8.98
CA SER A 417 -19.19 24.10 -8.42
C SER A 417 -18.37 24.04 -7.11
N PHE A 418 -17.92 22.85 -6.69
CA PHE A 418 -17.18 22.69 -5.44
C PHE A 418 -15.80 23.35 -5.53
N ASN A 419 -15.52 24.26 -4.58
CA ASN A 419 -14.20 24.84 -4.45
C ASN A 419 -13.24 23.86 -3.77
N ILE A 420 -12.65 22.97 -4.56
CA ILE A 420 -11.71 21.95 -4.09
C ILE A 420 -10.46 22.54 -3.42
N VAL A 421 -10.02 23.72 -3.87
CA VAL A 421 -8.82 24.36 -3.34
C VAL A 421 -9.04 24.77 -1.88
N GLU A 422 -10.14 25.46 -1.60
CA GLU A 422 -10.45 25.93 -0.24
C GLU A 422 -10.87 24.79 0.70
N ASN A 423 -11.67 23.84 0.21
CA ASN A 423 -12.30 22.84 1.06
C ASN A 423 -11.51 21.54 1.22
N LEU A 424 -10.47 21.31 0.40
CA LEU A 424 -9.63 20.11 0.47
C LEU A 424 -8.14 20.44 0.36
N GLU A 425 -7.70 21.04 -0.74
CA GLU A 425 -6.27 21.21 -1.03
C GLU A 425 -5.53 21.96 0.08
N LYS A 426 -6.08 23.11 0.52
CA LYS A 426 -5.48 23.95 1.57
C LYS A 426 -5.36 23.28 2.93
N LYS A 427 -6.12 22.20 3.14
CA LYS A 427 -6.16 21.42 4.38
C LYS A 427 -5.11 20.31 4.40
N ILE A 428 -4.47 20.01 3.26
CA ILE A 428 -3.42 19.00 3.17
C ILE A 428 -2.07 19.68 3.47
N LYS A 429 -1.38 19.19 4.49
CA LYS A 429 -0.03 19.62 4.87
C LYS A 429 0.93 18.46 4.70
N MET A 430 1.99 18.69 3.93
CA MET A 430 3.07 17.72 3.71
C MET A 430 4.37 18.32 4.22
N ARG A 431 5.08 17.58 5.08
CA ARG A 431 6.36 18.02 5.63
C ARG A 431 7.30 16.85 5.86
N PHE A 432 8.58 17.14 5.73
CA PHE A 432 9.64 16.26 6.24
C PHE A 432 9.99 16.70 7.65
N VAL A 433 9.94 15.75 8.58
CA VAL A 433 10.45 15.89 9.94
C VAL A 433 11.61 14.90 10.10
N GLU A 434 12.38 15.03 11.18
CA GLU A 434 13.50 14.12 11.41
C GLU A 434 13.00 12.66 11.49
N GLY A 435 13.51 11.80 10.60
CA GLY A 435 13.15 10.38 10.53
C GLY A 435 11.86 10.05 9.76
N TYR A 436 11.00 11.03 9.44
CA TYR A 436 9.67 10.78 8.87
C TYR A 436 9.26 11.79 7.80
N PHE A 437 8.55 11.29 6.78
CA PHE A 437 7.69 12.11 5.93
C PHE A 437 6.26 12.03 6.46
N GLU A 438 5.62 13.17 6.66
CA GLU A 438 4.24 13.25 7.13
C GLU A 438 3.39 14.00 6.11
N MET A 439 2.28 13.36 5.72
CA MET A 439 1.13 14.00 5.11
C MET A 439 0.00 14.00 6.13
N LYS A 440 -0.49 15.17 6.53
CA LYS A 440 -1.68 15.31 7.36
C LYS A 440 -2.75 16.12 6.66
N VAL A 441 -3.99 15.82 7.00
CA VAL A 441 -5.16 16.55 6.54
C VAL A 441 -5.80 17.16 7.78
N ASP A 442 -5.89 18.49 7.79
CA ASP A 442 -6.61 19.23 8.82
C ASP A 442 -8.12 18.95 8.71
N GLU A 443 -8.88 19.32 9.74
CA GLU A 443 -10.32 19.07 9.78
C GLU A 443 -11.03 19.60 8.52
N LEU A 444 -11.83 18.71 7.92
CA LEU A 444 -12.58 18.96 6.70
C LEU A 444 -14.04 19.25 7.02
N GLU A 445 -14.61 20.24 6.33
CA GLU A 445 -16.04 20.51 6.36
C GLU A 445 -16.79 19.60 5.38
N THR A 446 -16.88 18.33 5.76
CA THR A 446 -17.25 17.27 4.84
C THR A 446 -18.68 17.42 4.29
N HIS A 447 -19.57 18.08 5.03
CA HIS A 447 -20.94 18.40 4.61
C HIS A 447 -21.01 19.30 3.36
N LYS A 448 -19.94 20.04 3.02
CA LYS A 448 -19.85 20.87 1.81
C LYS A 448 -19.48 20.09 0.54
N PHE A 449 -19.09 18.82 0.68
CA PHE A 449 -18.67 18.01 -0.47
C PHE A 449 -19.89 17.60 -1.30
N PRO A 450 -19.81 17.65 -2.65
CA PRO A 450 -20.85 17.17 -3.54
C PRO A 450 -21.25 15.73 -3.23
N THR A 451 -22.52 15.40 -3.41
CA THR A 451 -23.01 14.03 -3.21
C THR A 451 -22.61 13.07 -4.33
N ASP A 452 -22.45 13.57 -5.55
CA ASP A 452 -22.03 12.82 -6.74
C ASP A 452 -20.69 13.34 -7.24
N LEU A 453 -19.63 12.63 -6.87
CA LEU A 453 -18.24 12.87 -7.27
C LEU A 453 -17.78 11.86 -8.35
N GLY A 454 -18.59 10.84 -8.66
CA GLY A 454 -18.24 9.69 -9.49
C GLY A 454 -17.33 8.66 -8.80
N LEU A 455 -17.21 8.68 -7.47
CA LEU A 455 -16.31 7.79 -6.74
C LEU A 455 -16.78 6.33 -6.79
N VAL A 456 -18.09 6.08 -6.77
CA VAL A 456 -18.62 4.71 -6.82
C VAL A 456 -18.27 4.06 -8.15
N ASN A 457 -18.37 4.80 -9.26
CA ASN A 457 -17.97 4.28 -10.57
C ASN A 457 -16.47 3.99 -10.65
N LYS A 458 -15.64 4.89 -10.09
CA LYS A 458 -14.18 4.77 -10.12
C LYS A 458 -13.66 3.63 -9.24
N PHE A 459 -14.12 3.56 -7.99
CA PHE A 459 -13.70 2.52 -7.05
C PHE A 459 -14.47 1.21 -7.21
N GLY A 460 -15.68 1.24 -7.77
CA GLY A 460 -16.52 0.06 -8.00
C GLY A 460 -15.84 -0.97 -8.90
N GLY A 461 -15.29 -0.54 -10.04
CA GLY A 461 -14.57 -1.45 -10.95
C GLY A 461 -13.29 -2.03 -10.35
N VAL A 462 -12.54 -1.24 -9.58
CA VAL A 462 -11.37 -1.71 -8.84
C VAL A 462 -11.79 -2.76 -7.80
N SER A 463 -12.81 -2.44 -7.01
CA SER A 463 -13.39 -3.28 -5.97
C SER A 463 -13.89 -4.63 -6.52
N GLU A 464 -14.52 -4.64 -7.70
CA GLU A 464 -14.92 -5.86 -8.41
C GLU A 464 -13.74 -6.74 -8.84
N GLY A 465 -12.67 -6.14 -9.36
CA GLY A 465 -11.45 -6.87 -9.71
C GLY A 465 -10.87 -7.65 -8.53
N PHE A 466 -10.80 -7.03 -7.35
CA PHE A 466 -10.33 -7.70 -6.12
C PHE A 466 -11.22 -8.87 -5.71
N ASN A 467 -12.54 -8.69 -5.71
CA ASN A 467 -13.49 -9.74 -5.34
C ASN A 467 -13.46 -10.91 -6.33
N PHE A 468 -13.33 -10.63 -7.63
CA PHE A 468 -13.19 -11.67 -8.65
C PHE A 468 -11.93 -12.53 -8.42
N ASP A 469 -10.76 -11.91 -8.18
CA ASP A 469 -9.53 -12.66 -7.93
C ASP A 469 -9.60 -13.49 -6.63
N SER A 470 -10.15 -12.93 -5.55
CA SER A 470 -10.36 -13.65 -4.28
C SER A 470 -11.25 -14.88 -4.48
N ARG A 471 -12.39 -14.75 -5.16
CA ARG A 471 -13.29 -15.89 -5.46
C ARG A 471 -12.63 -16.96 -6.32
N LYS A 472 -11.84 -16.55 -7.31
CA LYS A 472 -11.11 -17.47 -8.19
C LYS A 472 -10.10 -18.30 -7.40
N ARG A 473 -9.32 -17.67 -6.52
CA ARG A 473 -8.33 -18.35 -5.65
C ARG A 473 -8.97 -19.27 -4.64
N LYS A 474 -10.03 -18.81 -3.98
CA LYS A 474 -10.83 -19.63 -3.06
C LYS A 474 -11.31 -20.91 -3.74
N THR A 475 -11.96 -20.78 -4.91
CA THR A 475 -12.43 -21.92 -5.69
C THR A 475 -11.30 -22.88 -6.07
N ALA A 476 -10.15 -22.35 -6.51
CA ALA A 476 -8.99 -23.17 -6.86
C ALA A 476 -8.42 -23.94 -5.65
N TRP A 477 -8.36 -23.30 -4.49
CA TRP A 477 -7.90 -23.93 -3.26
C TRP A 477 -8.89 -24.99 -2.75
N GLU A 478 -10.20 -24.72 -2.75
CA GLU A 478 -11.24 -25.68 -2.35
C GLU A 478 -11.20 -26.93 -3.25
N ASN A 479 -11.06 -26.76 -4.56
CA ASN A 479 -10.89 -27.87 -5.49
C ASN A 479 -9.62 -28.68 -5.22
N LYS A 480 -8.51 -28.02 -4.86
CA LYS A 480 -7.26 -28.67 -4.47
C LYS A 480 -7.43 -29.49 -3.19
N GLN A 481 -8.11 -28.96 -2.18
CA GLN A 481 -8.38 -29.70 -0.92
C GLN A 481 -9.23 -30.94 -1.18
N ILE A 482 -10.30 -30.81 -1.97
CA ILE A 482 -11.14 -31.95 -2.37
C ILE A 482 -10.32 -33.03 -3.09
N PHE A 483 -9.40 -32.64 -3.96
CA PHE A 483 -8.50 -33.59 -4.64
C PHE A 483 -7.57 -34.30 -3.67
N LEU A 484 -6.92 -33.56 -2.77
CA LEU A 484 -6.00 -34.11 -1.76
C LEU A 484 -6.72 -35.06 -0.80
N GLU A 485 -7.95 -34.74 -0.38
CA GLU A 485 -8.78 -35.62 0.44
C GLU A 485 -9.13 -36.93 -0.28
N LYS A 486 -9.47 -36.87 -1.57
CA LYS A 486 -9.73 -38.06 -2.39
C LYS A 486 -8.48 -38.92 -2.54
N GLU A 487 -7.32 -38.30 -2.80
CA GLU A 487 -6.05 -39.01 -2.92
C GLU A 487 -5.64 -39.67 -1.60
N ALA A 488 -5.83 -38.99 -0.46
CA ALA A 488 -5.57 -39.53 0.86
C ALA A 488 -6.48 -40.73 1.18
N LYS A 489 -7.77 -40.66 0.84
CA LYS A 489 -8.71 -41.79 0.98
C LYS A 489 -8.31 -42.98 0.12
N LEU A 490 -7.94 -42.76 -1.14
CA LEU A 490 -7.46 -43.81 -2.04
C LEU A 490 -6.18 -44.49 -1.52
N LYS A 491 -5.22 -43.71 -0.98
CA LYS A 491 -4.00 -44.25 -0.36
C LYS A 491 -4.30 -45.10 0.87
N LEU A 492 -5.23 -44.67 1.73
CA LEU A 492 -5.69 -45.44 2.89
C LEU A 492 -6.38 -46.74 2.49
N GLU A 493 -7.20 -46.73 1.44
CA GLU A 493 -7.84 -47.94 0.91
C GLU A 493 -6.83 -48.91 0.30
N GLN A 494 -5.84 -48.40 -0.44
CA GLN A 494 -4.74 -49.21 -0.97
C GLN A 494 -3.89 -49.83 0.14
N GLN A 495 -3.56 -49.08 1.20
CA GLN A 495 -2.84 -49.61 2.37
C GLN A 495 -3.64 -50.67 3.12
N LYS A 496 -4.96 -50.48 3.28
CA LYS A 496 -5.84 -51.51 3.86
C LYS A 496 -5.90 -52.76 2.99
N GLY A 497 -5.97 -52.60 1.67
CA GLY A 497 -5.94 -53.71 0.71
C GLY A 497 -4.62 -54.48 0.72
N SER A 498 -3.49 -53.79 0.78
CA SER A 498 -2.16 -54.41 0.88
C SER A 498 -1.96 -55.14 2.21
N ASN A 499 -2.39 -54.56 3.33
CA ASN A 499 -2.33 -55.22 4.64
C ASN A 499 -3.23 -56.46 4.70
N ALA A 500 -4.41 -56.43 4.07
CA ALA A 500 -5.30 -57.58 3.99
C ALA A 500 -4.72 -58.72 3.10
N ASN A 501 -3.98 -58.38 2.05
CA ASN A 501 -3.31 -59.37 1.19
C ASN A 501 -2.07 -59.98 1.87
N ASN A 502 -1.29 -59.20 2.62
CA ASN A 502 -0.16 -59.72 3.41
C ASN A 502 -0.65 -60.68 4.51
N PHE A 503 -1.76 -60.36 5.17
CA PHE A 503 -2.37 -61.25 6.18
C PHE A 503 -2.88 -62.59 5.59
N ARG A 504 -3.26 -62.61 4.31
CA ARG A 504 -3.66 -63.85 3.60
C ARG A 504 -2.48 -64.69 3.14
N GLN A 505 -1.35 -64.06 2.81
CA GLN A 505 -0.12 -64.77 2.46
C GLN A 505 0.57 -65.38 3.68
N GLU A 506 0.40 -64.82 4.87
CA GLU A 506 0.92 -65.41 6.13
C GLU A 506 0.06 -66.59 6.65
N GLN A 507 -1.13 -66.82 6.08
CA GLN A 507 -2.02 -67.94 6.44
C GLN A 507 -1.99 -69.12 5.46
N GLN A 508 -1.22 -69.02 4.37
CA GLN A 508 -0.92 -70.11 3.44
C GLN A 508 0.50 -70.61 3.68
#